data_AF-D1BYM2-F1
#
_entry.id   AF-D1BYM2-F1
#
_cell.length_a   1.000
_cell.length_b   1.000
_cell.length_c   1.000
_cell.angle_alpha   90.00
_cell.angle_beta   90.00
_cell.angle_gamma   90.00
#
_symmetry.space_group_name_H-M   'P 1'
#
loop_
_entity.id
_entity.type
_entity.pdbx_description
1 polymer ?
#
loop_
_entity_poly.entity_id
_entity_poly.type
_entity_poly.pdbx_seq_one_letter_code
_entity_poly.pdbx_strand_id
1 'polypeptide(L)'
;MPGAVPFDPENWLRPRGRREFDDESIGILANPAPDIDELAAQLRSHFGFLSGLDADDLAALAAGPTSRQTPITQIQQLGRGTLADTPLW
;
A
#
# COMPACT_ATOMS: atom_id res chain seq x y z
N MET A 1 1.78 9.52 -19.74
CA MET A 1 1.04 8.57 -18.89
C MET A 1 -0.08 9.31 -18.18
N PRO A 2 -1.31 9.33 -18.72
CA PRO A 2 -2.45 9.81 -17.94
C PRO A 2 -2.87 8.66 -17.01
N GLY A 3 -2.72 8.81 -15.69
CA GLY A 3 -3.20 7.76 -14.76
C GLY A 3 -2.51 7.61 -13.42
N ALA A 4 -1.52 8.44 -13.07
CA ALA A 4 -0.99 8.42 -11.71
C ALA A 4 -2.05 8.97 -10.75
N VAL A 5 -2.70 8.08 -10.00
CA VAL A 5 -3.61 8.47 -8.90
C VAL A 5 -2.73 8.90 -7.73
N PRO A 6 -2.97 10.09 -7.15
CA PRO A 6 -2.27 10.50 -5.93
C PRO A 6 -2.43 9.45 -4.83
N PHE A 7 -1.39 9.25 -4.03
CA PHE A 7 -1.53 8.43 -2.84
C PHE A 7 -2.53 9.09 -1.89
N ASP A 8 -3.49 8.30 -1.44
CA ASP A 8 -4.49 8.69 -0.46
C ASP A 8 -4.55 7.57 0.60
N PRO A 9 -4.15 7.85 1.87
CA PRO A 9 -4.24 6.89 2.96
C PRO A 9 -5.66 6.33 3.14
N GLU A 10 -6.71 7.10 2.85
CA GLU A 10 -8.09 6.69 3.05
C GLU A 10 -8.51 5.56 2.10
N ASN A 11 -7.79 5.37 0.99
CA ASN A 11 -7.96 4.17 0.18
C ASN A 11 -7.73 2.90 1.01
N TRP A 12 -6.84 2.94 2.00
CA TRP A 12 -6.48 1.80 2.86
C TRP A 12 -7.12 1.87 4.25
N LEU A 13 -7.26 3.08 4.80
CA LEU A 13 -7.65 3.31 6.18
C LEU A 13 -9.15 3.50 6.39
N ARG A 14 -9.95 3.72 5.34
CA ARG A 14 -11.39 3.84 5.53
C ARG A 14 -11.99 2.53 6.05
N PRO A 15 -13.07 2.57 6.85
CA PRO A 15 -13.85 1.38 7.15
C PRO A 15 -14.31 0.69 5.85
N ARG A 16 -14.18 -0.64 5.82
CA ARG A 16 -14.68 -1.47 4.73
C ARG A 16 -15.61 -2.54 5.30
N GLY A 17 -16.71 -2.79 4.60
CA GLY A 17 -17.61 -3.87 4.95
C GLY A 17 -17.25 -5.17 4.24
N ARG A 18 -17.72 -6.30 4.75
CA ARG A 18 -17.53 -7.64 4.16
C ARG A 18 -17.75 -7.74 2.64
N ARG A 19 -18.70 -6.99 2.08
CA ARG A 19 -19.02 -7.00 0.62
C ARG A 19 -17.91 -6.41 -0.26
N GLU A 20 -16.95 -5.72 0.34
CA GLU A 20 -15.80 -5.12 -0.36
C GLU A 20 -14.57 -6.04 -0.38
N PHE A 21 -14.65 -7.18 0.32
CA PHE A 21 -13.62 -8.21 0.32
C PHE A 21 -14.10 -9.36 -0.57
N ASP A 22 -13.26 -9.74 -1.53
CA ASP A 22 -13.40 -11.04 -2.16
C ASP A 22 -12.98 -12.09 -1.14
N ASP A 23 -13.90 -12.97 -0.78
CA ASP A 23 -13.61 -13.96 0.24
C ASP A 23 -12.73 -15.09 -0.30
N GLU A 24 -12.59 -15.27 -1.62
CA GLU A 24 -11.77 -16.29 -2.31
C GLU A 24 -11.70 -17.65 -1.58
N SER A 25 -12.79 -18.07 -0.91
CA SER A 25 -12.81 -19.25 -0.03
C SER A 25 -11.78 -19.26 1.12
N ILE A 26 -11.47 -18.12 1.72
CA ILE A 26 -10.54 -17.95 2.85
C ILE A 26 -10.86 -18.88 4.03
N GLY A 27 -12.12 -19.28 4.20
CA GLY A 27 -12.54 -20.26 5.20
C GLY A 27 -12.06 -21.70 4.95
N ILE A 28 -11.56 -22.01 3.76
CA ILE A 28 -10.87 -23.27 3.43
C ILE A 28 -9.38 -23.18 3.79
N LEU A 29 -8.83 -21.96 3.81
CA LEU A 29 -7.40 -21.69 4.01
C LEU A 29 -7.01 -21.41 5.48
N ALA A 30 -7.99 -21.14 6.35
CA ALA A 30 -7.78 -20.84 7.77
C ALA A 30 -8.82 -21.53 8.68
N ASN A 31 -8.39 -22.02 9.86
CA ASN A 31 -9.26 -22.65 10.86
C ASN A 31 -8.98 -22.14 12.29
N PRO A 32 -9.94 -21.47 12.97
CA PRO A 32 -11.25 -21.09 12.44
C PRO A 32 -11.12 -20.06 11.30
N ALA A 33 -12.15 -19.99 10.45
CA ALA A 33 -12.23 -18.92 9.46
C ALA A 33 -12.24 -17.56 10.19
N PRO A 34 -11.42 -16.59 9.76
CA PRO A 34 -11.40 -15.29 10.41
C PRO A 34 -12.73 -14.56 10.18
N ASP A 35 -13.16 -13.80 11.17
CA ASP A 35 -14.22 -12.82 10.97
C ASP A 35 -13.67 -11.67 10.11
N ILE A 36 -14.32 -11.40 8.97
CA ILE A 36 -13.83 -10.41 8.00
C ILE A 36 -13.94 -8.99 8.54
N ASP A 37 -14.96 -8.70 9.35
CA ASP A 37 -15.13 -7.36 9.90
C ASP A 37 -14.08 -7.11 11.00
N GLU A 38 -13.76 -8.14 11.80
CA GLU A 38 -12.65 -8.08 12.76
C GLU A 38 -11.30 -7.94 12.05
N LEU A 39 -11.03 -8.73 11.02
CA LEU A 39 -9.79 -8.66 10.24
C LEU A 39 -9.63 -7.28 9.58
N ALA A 40 -10.70 -6.72 9.02
CA ALA A 40 -10.66 -5.38 8.43
C ALA A 40 -10.31 -4.31 9.46
N ALA A 41 -10.87 -4.40 10.67
CA ALA A 41 -10.56 -3.49 11.76
C ALA A 41 -9.10 -3.61 12.24
N GLN A 42 -8.60 -4.85 12.36
CA GLN A 42 -7.21 -5.13 12.74
C GLN A 42 -6.22 -4.61 11.70
N LEU A 43 -6.48 -4.85 10.40
CA LEU A 43 -5.64 -4.33 9.31
C LEU A 43 -5.60 -2.80 9.33
N ARG A 44 -6.76 -2.13 9.48
CA ARG A 44 -6.81 -0.67 9.61
C ARG A 44 -5.96 -0.17 10.77
N SER A 45 -6.06 -0.81 11.93
CA SER A 45 -5.27 -0.44 13.10
C SER A 45 -3.78 -0.67 12.88
N HIS A 46 -3.40 -1.80 12.29
CA HIS A 46 -2.01 -2.17 12.06
C HIS A 46 -1.31 -1.23 11.06
N PHE A 47 -2.01 -0.86 9.99
CA PHE A 47 -1.52 0.05 8.96
C PHE A 47 -1.81 1.53 9.25
N GLY A 48 -2.27 1.88 10.47
CA GLY A 48 -2.61 3.26 10.84
C GLY A 48 -1.46 4.26 10.65
N PHE A 49 -0.20 3.80 10.64
CA PHE A 49 0.98 4.62 10.36
C PHE A 49 0.92 5.31 8.98
N LEU A 50 0.16 4.79 8.01
CA LEU A 50 -0.02 5.41 6.70
C LEU A 50 -0.66 6.81 6.77
N SER A 51 -1.31 7.15 7.89
CA SER A 51 -1.84 8.50 8.14
C SER A 51 -0.78 9.51 8.60
N GLY A 52 0.39 9.03 9.05
CA GLY A 52 1.46 9.83 9.64
C GLY A 52 2.75 9.78 8.83
N LEU A 53 2.65 10.00 7.51
CA LEU A 53 3.80 10.05 6.62
C LEU A 53 4.78 11.15 7.02
N ASP A 54 6.07 10.85 6.95
CA ASP A 54 7.11 11.84 7.26
C ASP A 54 7.39 12.78 6.07
N ALA A 55 8.32 13.71 6.26
CA ALA A 55 8.64 14.70 5.23
C ALA A 55 9.23 14.07 3.96
N ASP A 56 9.98 12.97 4.09
CA ASP A 56 10.61 12.29 2.96
C ASP A 56 9.57 11.48 2.17
N ASP A 57 8.63 10.85 2.86
CA ASP A 57 7.47 10.18 2.27
C ASP A 57 6.60 11.18 1.49
N LEU A 58 6.25 12.31 2.11
CA LEU A 58 5.45 13.35 1.46
C LEU A 58 6.17 13.96 0.24
N ALA A 59 7.49 14.12 0.31
CA ALA A 59 8.28 14.58 -0.83
C ALA A 59 8.28 13.56 -1.98
N ALA A 60 8.32 12.26 -1.67
CA ALA A 60 8.21 11.19 -2.67
C ALA A 60 6.81 11.11 -3.31
N LEU A 61 5.76 11.45 -2.57
CA LEU A 61 4.39 11.50 -3.09
C LEU A 61 4.09 12.75 -3.92
N ALA A 62 4.67 13.89 -3.55
CA ALA A 62 4.58 15.14 -4.33
C ALA A 62 5.41 15.09 -5.62
N ALA A 63 6.38 14.18 -5.67
CA ALA A 63 7.23 13.91 -6.80
C ALA A 63 6.41 13.29 -7.95
N GLY A 64 5.90 14.15 -8.83
CA GLY A 64 5.24 13.74 -10.07
C GLY A 64 6.17 12.96 -11.03
N PRO A 65 5.72 12.66 -12.26
CA PRO A 65 6.42 11.78 -13.20
C PRO A 65 7.89 12.15 -13.50
N THR A 66 8.27 13.42 -13.31
CA THR A 66 9.61 13.95 -13.54
C THR A 66 10.59 13.68 -12.40
N SER A 67 10.09 13.27 -11.22
CA SER A 67 10.86 13.15 -9.99
C SER A 67 11.31 11.71 -9.69
N ARG A 68 11.51 10.92 -10.76
CA ARG A 68 11.87 9.50 -10.70
C ARG A 68 13.14 9.21 -9.89
N GLN A 69 14.06 10.17 -9.81
CA GLN A 69 15.34 9.99 -9.14
C GLN A 69 15.20 9.78 -7.62
N THR A 70 14.26 10.46 -6.97
CA THR A 70 14.08 10.39 -5.51
C THR A 70 13.63 8.99 -5.06
N PRO A 71 12.57 8.37 -5.62
CA PRO A 71 12.20 6.99 -5.30
C PRO A 71 13.32 5.99 -5.60
N ILE A 72 14.06 6.17 -6.71
CA ILE A 72 15.20 5.30 -7.07
C ILE A 72 16.28 5.33 -5.99
N THR A 73 16.66 6.52 -5.51
CA THR A 73 17.67 6.67 -4.47
C THR A 73 17.18 6.08 -3.14
N GLN A 74 15.92 6.31 -2.77
CA GLN A 74 15.32 5.71 -1.56
C GLN A 74 15.32 4.17 -1.62
N ILE A 75 14.96 3.57 -2.76
CA ILE A 75 14.99 2.11 -2.93
C ILE A 75 16.42 1.56 -2.77
N GLN A 76 17.42 2.21 -3.37
CA GLN A 76 18.82 1.81 -3.27
C GLN A 76 19.36 1.86 -1.81
N GLN A 77 18.81 2.75 -0.98
CA GLN A 77 19.19 2.88 0.44
C GLN A 77 18.65 1.75 1.34
N LEU A 78 17.68 0.94 0.88
CA LEU A 78 17.12 -0.18 1.65
C LEU A 78 18.10 -1.34 1.88
N GLY A 79 19.37 -1.22 1.45
CA GLY A 79 20.45 -2.21 1.68
C GLY A 79 20.32 -3.51 0.88
N ARG A 80 19.12 -3.81 0.36
CA ARG A 80 18.81 -4.94 -0.55
C ARG A 80 17.88 -4.54 -1.71
N GLY A 81 17.64 -3.24 -1.90
CA GLY A 81 16.82 -2.76 -3.01
C GLY A 81 17.57 -2.92 -4.33
N THR A 82 17.13 -3.85 -5.17
CA THR A 82 17.56 -3.94 -6.57
C THR A 82 16.48 -3.31 -7.46
N LEU A 83 16.91 -2.50 -8.42
CA LEU A 83 16.03 -2.08 -9.49
C LEU A 83 16.11 -3.16 -10.57
N ALA A 84 14.98 -3.78 -10.88
CA ALA A 84 14.90 -4.62 -12.06
C ALA A 84 14.96 -3.68 -13.28
N ASP A 85 15.99 -3.82 -14.11
CA ASP A 85 16.16 -3.06 -15.36
C ASP A 85 15.22 -3.57 -16.48
N THR A 86 14.21 -4.35 -16.10
CA THR A 86 13.25 -4.93 -17.02
C THR A 86 12.18 -3.88 -17.35
N PRO A 87 11.99 -3.52 -18.63
CA PRO A 87 10.85 -2.73 -19.03
C PRO A 87 9.58 -3.51 -18.68
N LEU A 88 8.79 -2.99 -17.74
CA LEU A 88 7.40 -3.38 -17.58
C LEU A 88 6.67 -2.80 -18.80
N TRP A 89 6.34 -3.71 -19.71
CA TRP A 89 5.69 -3.48 -20.99
C TRP A 89 4.45 -2.59 -20.88
#